data_AF-D5CPW2-F1
#
_entry.id   AF-D5CPW2-F1
#
_cell.length_a   1.000
_cell.length_b   1.000
_cell.length_c   1.000
_cell.angle_alpha   90.00
_cell.angle_beta   90.00
_cell.angle_gamma   90.00
#
_symmetry.space_group_name_H-M   'P 1'
#
loop_
_entity.id
_entity.type
_entity.pdbx_description
1 polymer ?
#
loop_
_entity_poly.entity_id
_entity_poly.type
_entity_poly.pdbx_seq_one_letter_code
_entity_poly.pdbx_strand_id
1 'polypeptide(L)'
;MLDAATMALLAKLKVLGKQSGTNIDLVKMSDDKKYAEHTLNELSNADDPELVLIVIQLMNLFGMIKAPSLQAKAEEKDDKNRYVGSLR
;
A
#
# COMPACT_ATOMS: atom_id res chain seq x y z
N MET A 1 15.74 -18.81 -0.44
CA MET A 1 15.14 -19.19 -1.74
C MET A 1 13.67 -18.82 -1.65
N LEU A 2 13.13 -18.05 -2.60
CA LEU A 2 11.71 -17.67 -2.58
C LEU A 2 10.85 -18.91 -2.83
N ASP A 3 9.77 -19.07 -2.05
CA ASP A 3 8.81 -20.16 -2.22
C ASP A 3 8.04 -20.00 -3.55
N ALA A 4 7.56 -21.11 -4.12
CA ALA A 4 6.78 -21.14 -5.35
C ALA A 4 5.53 -20.24 -5.27
N ALA A 5 4.91 -20.16 -4.08
CA ALA A 5 3.81 -19.24 -3.82
C ALA A 5 4.22 -17.77 -3.96
N THR A 6 5.39 -17.38 -3.42
CA THR A 6 5.92 -16.01 -3.53
C THR A 6 6.28 -15.68 -4.98
N MET A 7 6.85 -16.64 -5.73
CA MET A 7 7.15 -16.44 -7.14
C MET A 7 5.89 -16.25 -7.99
N ALA A 8 4.82 -17.01 -7.69
CA ALA A 8 3.53 -16.84 -8.37
C ALA A 8 2.94 -15.45 -8.12
N LEU A 9 3.04 -14.93 -6.88
CA LEU A 9 2.60 -13.58 -6.55
C LEU A 9 3.42 -12.50 -7.28
N LEU A 10 4.74 -12.65 -7.36
CA LEU A 10 5.60 -11.73 -8.12
C LEU A 10 5.31 -11.76 -9.62
N ALA A 11 5.01 -12.93 -10.18
CA ALA A 11 4.60 -13.06 -11.58
C ALA A 11 3.27 -12.35 -11.84
N LYS A 12 2.27 -12.55 -10.97
CA LYS A 12 0.98 -11.84 -11.06
C LYS A 12 1.15 -10.33 -10.91
N LEU A 13 1.95 -9.89 -9.95
CA LEU A 13 2.29 -8.48 -9.75
C LEU A 13 2.86 -7.87 -11.05
N LYS A 14 3.79 -8.54 -11.72
CA LYS A 14 4.38 -8.06 -12.98
C LYS A 14 3.35 -7.97 -14.12
N VAL A 15 2.45 -8.94 -14.21
CA VAL A 15 1.40 -8.96 -15.25
C VAL A 15 0.38 -7.85 -15.01
N LEU A 16 -0.16 -7.76 -13.81
CA LEU A 16 -1.17 -6.78 -13.43
C LEU A 16 -0.58 -5.36 -13.42
N GLY A 17 0.64 -5.19 -12.90
CA GLY A 17 1.36 -3.91 -12.96
C GLY A 17 1.53 -3.40 -14.39
N LYS A 18 1.89 -4.30 -15.33
CA LYS A 18 1.99 -3.94 -16.75
C LYS A 18 0.64 -3.53 -17.34
N GLN A 19 -0.46 -4.16 -16.92
CA GLN A 19 -1.82 -3.78 -17.34
C GLN A 19 -2.23 -2.40 -16.79
N SER A 20 -1.78 -2.06 -15.58
CA SER A 20 -1.93 -0.72 -14.98
C SER A 20 -0.94 0.32 -15.51
N GLY A 21 -0.06 -0.04 -16.45
CA GLY A 21 0.92 0.87 -17.07
C GLY A 21 2.24 1.00 -16.31
N THR A 22 2.46 0.24 -15.25
CA THR A 22 3.69 0.24 -14.45
C THR A 22 4.59 -0.94 -14.83
N ASN A 23 5.82 -0.67 -15.28
CA ASN A 23 6.77 -1.74 -15.56
C ASN A 23 7.60 -2.07 -14.31
N ILE A 24 7.41 -3.26 -13.76
CA ILE A 24 8.04 -3.70 -12.51
C ILE A 24 9.28 -4.55 -12.82
N ASP A 25 10.43 -4.14 -12.29
CA ASP A 25 11.66 -4.93 -12.35
C ASP A 25 11.77 -5.86 -11.15
N LEU A 26 11.42 -7.13 -11.34
CA LEU A 26 11.44 -8.17 -10.30
C LEU A 26 12.85 -8.48 -9.76
N VAL A 27 13.89 -8.32 -10.60
CA VAL A 27 15.28 -8.59 -10.18
C VAL A 27 15.71 -7.49 -9.24
N LYS A 28 15.48 -6.24 -9.64
CA LYS A 28 15.77 -5.08 -8.79
C LYS A 28 14.95 -5.08 -7.51
N MET A 29 13.71 -5.57 -7.56
CA MET A 29 12.86 -5.76 -6.37
C MET A 29 13.42 -6.76 -5.36
N SER A 30 14.20 -7.75 -5.84
CA SER A 30 14.79 -8.78 -4.98
C SER A 30 16.07 -8.29 -4.29
N ASP A 31 16.84 -7.42 -4.95
CA ASP A 31 18.12 -6.90 -4.44
C ASP A 31 17.99 -5.55 -3.72
N ASP A 32 17.05 -4.69 -4.11
CA ASP A 32 16.87 -3.35 -3.57
C ASP A 32 15.56 -3.22 -2.78
N LYS A 33 15.69 -3.28 -1.46
CA LYS A 33 14.57 -3.14 -0.53
C LYS A 33 13.85 -1.79 -0.66
N LYS A 34 14.57 -0.70 -0.94
CA LYS A 34 13.94 0.63 -1.09
C LYS A 34 13.13 0.71 -2.37
N TYR A 35 13.64 0.12 -3.45
CA TYR A 35 12.90 0.01 -4.70
C TYR A 35 11.62 -0.82 -4.50
N ALA A 36 11.73 -1.98 -3.84
CA ALA A 36 10.58 -2.81 -3.52
C ALA A 36 9.52 -2.07 -2.68
N GLU A 37 9.93 -1.37 -1.61
CA GLU A 37 9.03 -0.57 -0.78
C GLU A 37 8.35 0.56 -1.56
N HIS A 38 9.10 1.29 -2.41
CA HIS A 38 8.52 2.36 -3.22
C HIS A 38 7.49 1.83 -4.21
N THR A 39 7.86 0.80 -4.98
CA THR A 39 6.99 0.23 -6.00
C THR A 39 5.75 -0.42 -5.40
N LEU A 40 5.86 -1.12 -4.26
CA LEU A 40 4.70 -1.68 -3.57
C LEU A 40 3.77 -0.60 -3.01
N ASN A 41 4.31 0.50 -2.46
CA ASN A 41 3.48 1.62 -1.98
C ASN A 41 2.78 2.39 -3.11
N GLU A 42 3.39 2.46 -4.30
CA GLU A 42 2.71 3.06 -5.47
C GLU A 42 1.55 2.18 -5.93
N LEU A 43 1.79 0.87 -6.02
CA LEU A 43 0.80 -0.11 -6.49
C LEU A 43 -0.31 -0.38 -5.47
N SER A 44 -0.12 -0.05 -4.18
CA SER A 44 -1.19 -0.16 -3.18
C SER A 44 -2.33 0.84 -3.39
N ASN A 45 -2.12 1.88 -4.20
CA ASN A 45 -3.14 2.87 -4.55
C ASN A 45 -3.76 2.63 -5.94
N ALA A 46 -3.49 1.46 -6.57
CA ALA A 46 -4.05 1.13 -7.86
C ALA A 46 -5.57 0.87 -7.78
N ASP A 47 -6.28 1.14 -8.89
CA ASP A 47 -7.73 0.93 -8.97
C ASP A 47 -8.14 -0.56 -9.03
N ASP A 48 -7.19 -1.45 -9.35
CA ASP A 48 -7.42 -2.90 -9.42
C ASP A 48 -7.36 -3.54 -8.02
N PRO A 49 -8.48 -4.07 -7.50
CA PRO A 49 -8.51 -4.71 -6.19
C PRO A 49 -7.64 -5.96 -6.08
N GLU A 50 -7.46 -6.71 -7.17
CA GLU A 50 -6.62 -7.92 -7.17
C GLU A 50 -5.14 -7.53 -7.04
N LEU A 51 -4.72 -6.49 -7.75
CA LEU A 51 -3.36 -5.94 -7.65
C LEU A 51 -3.05 -5.45 -6.23
N VAL A 52 -3.97 -4.70 -5.62
CA VAL A 52 -3.81 -4.21 -4.23
C VAL A 52 -3.66 -5.36 -3.25
N LEU A 53 -4.46 -6.43 -3.39
CA LEU A 53 -4.37 -7.60 -2.52
C LEU A 53 -3.00 -8.31 -2.65
N ILE A 54 -2.50 -8.48 -3.87
CA ILE A 54 -1.19 -9.09 -4.12
C ILE A 54 -0.07 -8.24 -3.52
N VAL A 55 -0.15 -6.92 -3.67
CA VAL A 55 0.79 -5.97 -3.08
C VAL A 55 0.82 -6.12 -1.57
N ILE A 56 -0.33 -6.16 -0.90
CA ILE A 56 -0.42 -6.32 0.56
C ILE A 56 0.18 -7.67 0.99
N GLN A 57 -0.10 -8.75 0.26
CA GLN A 57 0.47 -10.07 0.55
C GLN A 57 2.00 -10.07 0.42
N LEU A 58 2.54 -9.43 -0.63
CA LEU A 58 3.98 -9.30 -0.82
C LEU A 58 4.63 -8.41 0.25
N MET A 59 4.00 -7.29 0.62
CA MET A 59 4.48 -6.45 1.71
C MET A 59 4.51 -7.22 3.04
N ASN A 60 3.53 -8.10 3.28
CA ASN A 60 3.52 -8.95 4.48
C ASN A 60 4.69 -9.95 4.46
N LEU A 61 4.87 -10.65 3.33
CA LEU A 61 5.94 -11.64 3.14
C LEU A 61 7.33 -11.03 3.27
N PHE A 62 7.51 -9.79 2.81
CA PHE A 62 8.77 -9.07 2.94
C PHE A 62 8.94 -8.31 4.27
N GLY A 63 7.96 -8.38 5.17
CA GLY A 63 7.99 -7.64 6.45
C GLY A 63 8.01 -6.13 6.28
N MET A 64 7.45 -5.63 5.17
CA MET A 64 7.40 -4.21 4.79
C MET A 64 6.09 -3.53 5.19
N ILE A 65 5.11 -4.28 5.71
CA ILE A 65 3.92 -3.68 6.33
C ILE A 65 4.37 -2.95 7.59
N LYS A 66 4.41 -1.62 7.53
CA LYS A 66 4.36 -0.81 8.74
C LYS A 66 3.03 -1.15 9.41
N ALA A 67 3.07 -1.52 10.69
CA ALA A 67 1.88 -1.72 11.52
C ALA A 67 0.88 -0.60 11.20
N PRO A 68 -0.43 -0.90 11.10
CA PRO A 68 -1.41 0.06 10.62
C PRO A 68 -1.27 1.34 11.45
N SER A 69 -0.64 2.36 10.88
CA SER A 69 -0.71 3.68 11.46
C SER A 69 -2.15 4.07 11.21
N LEU A 70 -2.93 4.16 12.28
CA LEU A 70 -4.19 4.87 12.33
C LEU A 70 -3.92 6.33 11.91
N GLN A 71 -3.63 6.57 10.63
CA GLN A 71 -3.88 7.85 9.99
C GLN A 71 -5.37 7.88 9.67
N ALA A 72 -6.18 7.78 10.74
CA ALA A 72 -7.39 8.53 10.75
C ALA A 72 -6.95 9.99 10.60
N LYS A 73 -7.26 10.59 9.47
CA LYS A 73 -7.46 12.03 9.42
C LYS A 73 -8.51 12.36 10.49
N ALA A 74 -8.07 12.57 11.72
CA ALA A 74 -8.77 13.49 12.59
C ALA A 74 -8.44 14.86 12.00
N GLU A 75 -9.26 15.31 11.05
CA GLU A 75 -9.46 16.74 10.90
C GLU A 75 -9.95 17.23 12.25
N GLU A 76 -9.04 17.74 13.08
CA GLU A 76 -9.38 18.64 14.17
C GLU A 76 -10.02 19.87 13.51
N LYS A 77 -11.32 19.78 13.23
CA LYS A 77 -12.16 20.96 13.11
C LYS A 77 -12.10 21.61 14.48
N ASP A 78 -11.29 22.66 14.57
CA ASP A 78 -11.26 23.65 15.63
C ASP A 78 -12.71 24.11 15.87
N ASP A 79 -13.39 23.50 16.84
CA ASP A 79 -14.79 23.72 17.15
C ASP A 79 -14.92 25.03 17.97
N LYS A 80 -14.47 26.14 17.38
CA LYS A 80 -14.61 27.51 17.89
C LYS A 80 -15.96 28.10 17.53
N ASN A 81 -17.03 27.34 17.73
CA ASN A 81 -18.37 27.89 17.77
C ASN A 81 -19.27 27.10 18.72
N ARG A 82 -18.83 26.98 19.99
CA ARG A 82 -19.75 26.71 21.10
C ARG A 82 -20.73 27.87 21.20
N TYR A 83 -21.92 27.65 20.65
CA TYR A 83 -23.10 28.46 20.86
C TYR A 83 -23.43 28.47 22.35
N VAL A 84 -23.04 29.51 23.07
CA VAL A 84 -23.45 29.72 24.46
C VAL A 84 -24.87 30.28 24.41
N GLY A 85 -25.86 29.39 24.41
CA GLY A 85 -27.25 29.79 24.62
C GLY A 85 -27.38 30.41 26.00
N SER A 86 -27.56 31.73 26.06
CA SER A 86 -27.94 32.43 27.28
C SER A 86 -29.35 31.96 27.68
N LEU A 87 -29.45 31.16 28.74
CA LEU A 87 -30.71 30.89 29.41
C LEU A 87 -31.17 32.18 30.11
N ARG A 88 -32.35 32.67 29.71
CA ARG A 88 -33.17 33.59 30.49
C ARG A 88 -33.78 32.87 31.69
#